data_AF-A0A6P0LJW2-F1
#
_entry.id   AF-A0A6P0LJW2-F1
#
_cell.length_a   1.000
_cell.length_b   1.000
_cell.length_c   1.000
_cell.angle_alpha   90.00
_cell.angle_beta   90.00
_cell.angle_gamma   90.00
#
_symmetry.space_group_name_H-M   'P 1'
#
loop_
_entity.id
_entity.type
_entity.pdbx_description
1 polymer ?
#
loop_
_entity_poly.entity_id
_entity_poly.type
_entity_poly.pdbx_seq_one_letter_code
_entity_poly.pdbx_strand_id
1 'polypeptide(L)'
;MDYNTWALAQKAETLRLSGAYEQAIEKFEEIQKSDSDNAWLNAHLGTLYYEFMDYAKAEEYLTKAVKKNDNYIWAHAHLGETYRLRAMTENNPENKTKFIKLAIKHFEKALDHKAPENSNYAWTLAHLGATYRLKITLDKIKLINENEIDQESKKQALNYLNKAIELMPTYAWAWGMRAAVHRLAQEYHESLWDLGVETQISPDMETLQHSYYPVSSLVSRRISLYEHAFLFFYLTKRQDNSEKDQSEKERYYSGAIACAQQVLILKPGDLIGQLILKVIEGTQKKEKDQLNDKFREECQTLIKKIDAKLAEICKAVLIYMIKADHKTKEKLEKLAKEECISGHKLKKIVDDVLKNFPQNIDTNNPETNNPETNNPETNNPETNNPETNNPDIQAEAQLWLWQNFAWVEGSASALSFLADLSEVLRYFDQHYDEMTGEALPYRVLAWIIYDQYTLERLYQTPTLSEKERKKEFKKLSL
;
A
#
# COMPACT_ATOMS: atom_id res chain seq x y z
N MET A 1 -20.90 -7.11 -34.67
CA MET A 1 -20.34 -8.34 -34.07
C MET A 1 -21.21 -9.51 -34.51
N ASP A 2 -20.64 -10.52 -35.16
CA ASP A 2 -21.40 -11.72 -35.53
C ASP A 2 -21.62 -12.65 -34.32
N TYR A 3 -22.43 -13.69 -34.49
CA TYR A 3 -22.82 -14.60 -33.39
C TYR A 3 -21.62 -15.34 -32.78
N ASN A 4 -20.62 -15.69 -33.59
CA ASN A 4 -19.42 -16.40 -33.14
C ASN A 4 -18.53 -15.47 -32.29
N THR A 5 -18.36 -14.23 -32.73
CA THR A 5 -17.57 -13.21 -32.03
C THR A 5 -18.22 -12.84 -30.69
N TRP A 6 -19.56 -12.76 -30.64
CA TRP A 6 -20.28 -12.52 -29.38
C TRP A 6 -20.14 -13.70 -28.39
N ALA A 7 -20.21 -14.95 -28.86
CA ALA A 7 -20.02 -16.11 -28.02
C ALA A 7 -18.60 -16.19 -27.43
N LEU A 8 -17.57 -15.89 -28.25
CA LEU A 8 -16.18 -15.80 -27.77
C LEU A 8 -16.01 -14.69 -26.74
N ALA A 9 -16.64 -13.53 -26.94
CA ALA A 9 -16.62 -12.42 -26.00
C ALA A 9 -17.23 -12.80 -24.64
N GLN A 10 -18.38 -13.49 -24.63
CA GLN A 10 -19.00 -13.97 -23.39
C GLN A 10 -18.11 -15.00 -22.66
N LYS A 11 -17.43 -15.88 -23.42
CA LYS A 11 -16.49 -16.83 -22.83
C LYS A 11 -15.27 -16.12 -22.22
N ALA A 12 -14.70 -15.15 -22.92
CA ALA A 12 -13.58 -14.35 -22.42
C ALA A 12 -13.97 -13.59 -21.15
N GLU A 13 -15.16 -13.00 -21.13
CA GLU A 13 -15.70 -12.32 -19.96
C GLU A 13 -15.92 -13.29 -18.79
N THR A 14 -16.48 -14.48 -19.04
CA THR A 14 -16.63 -15.50 -18.00
C THR A 14 -15.27 -15.92 -17.41
N LEU A 15 -14.25 -16.08 -18.25
CA LEU A 15 -12.89 -16.40 -17.83
C LEU A 15 -12.30 -15.28 -16.98
N ARG A 16 -12.42 -14.01 -17.43
CA ARG A 16 -12.01 -12.81 -16.69
C ARG A 16 -12.63 -12.77 -15.31
N LEU A 17 -13.96 -12.94 -15.27
CA LEU A 17 -14.75 -12.91 -14.05
C LEU A 17 -14.45 -14.08 -13.10
N SER A 18 -13.93 -15.20 -13.62
CA SER A 18 -13.43 -16.32 -12.82
C SER A 18 -11.98 -16.16 -12.35
N GLY A 19 -11.30 -15.07 -12.75
CA GLY A 19 -9.88 -14.81 -12.47
C GLY A 19 -8.90 -15.51 -13.41
N ALA A 20 -9.38 -16.24 -14.43
CA ALA A 20 -8.57 -16.89 -15.45
C ALA A 20 -8.17 -15.87 -16.54
N TYR A 21 -7.37 -14.88 -16.16
CA TYR A 21 -7.06 -13.71 -16.98
C TYR A 21 -6.30 -14.06 -18.26
N GLU A 22 -5.29 -14.93 -18.21
CA GLU A 22 -4.50 -15.33 -19.38
C GLU A 22 -5.39 -15.99 -20.45
N GLN A 23 -6.26 -16.90 -20.04
CA GLN A 23 -7.21 -17.56 -20.95
C GLN A 23 -8.24 -16.57 -21.51
N ALA A 24 -8.65 -15.57 -20.71
CA ALA A 24 -9.50 -14.50 -21.18
C ALA A 24 -8.78 -13.63 -22.23
N ILE A 25 -7.49 -13.34 -22.03
CA ILE A 25 -6.66 -12.55 -22.94
C ILE A 25 -6.57 -13.27 -24.28
N GLU A 26 -6.21 -14.56 -24.28
CA GLU A 26 -6.15 -15.38 -25.49
C GLU A 26 -7.46 -15.35 -26.29
N LYS A 27 -8.62 -15.39 -25.59
CA LYS A 27 -9.94 -15.38 -26.24
C LYS A 27 -10.27 -14.01 -26.82
N PHE A 28 -9.91 -12.92 -26.15
CA PHE A 28 -10.08 -11.58 -26.72
C PHE A 28 -9.10 -11.28 -27.85
N GLU A 29 -7.88 -11.82 -27.80
CA GLU A 29 -6.90 -11.74 -28.91
C GLU A 29 -7.35 -12.55 -30.13
N GLU A 30 -8.04 -13.67 -29.92
CA GLU A 30 -8.70 -14.44 -30.99
C GLU A 30 -9.77 -13.60 -31.70
N ILE A 31 -10.61 -12.88 -30.93
CA ILE A 31 -11.60 -11.94 -31.47
C ILE A 31 -10.93 -10.81 -32.26
N GLN A 32 -9.79 -10.30 -31.76
CA GLN A 32 -9.04 -9.22 -32.40
C GLN A 32 -8.50 -9.60 -33.80
N LYS A 33 -8.22 -10.89 -34.04
CA LYS A 33 -7.79 -11.40 -35.35
C LYS A 33 -8.90 -11.31 -36.40
N SER A 34 -10.17 -11.44 -36.00
CA SER A 34 -11.33 -11.43 -36.90
C SER A 34 -12.05 -10.09 -37.01
N ASP A 35 -12.04 -9.26 -35.96
CA ASP A 35 -12.63 -7.92 -35.91
C ASP A 35 -11.57 -6.93 -35.41
N SER A 36 -10.72 -6.46 -36.33
CA SER A 36 -9.57 -5.63 -35.99
C SER A 36 -10.02 -4.20 -35.65
N ASP A 37 -9.74 -3.77 -34.41
CA ASP A 37 -9.78 -2.38 -33.94
C ASP A 37 -11.19 -1.76 -33.73
N ASN A 38 -11.96 -2.36 -32.82
CA ASN A 38 -13.16 -1.77 -32.20
C ASN A 38 -12.86 -1.23 -30.79
N ALA A 39 -13.40 -0.05 -30.47
CA ALA A 39 -13.31 0.58 -29.14
C ALA A 39 -13.72 -0.35 -27.99
N TRP A 40 -14.78 -1.14 -28.17
CA TRP A 40 -15.27 -2.10 -27.17
C TRP A 40 -14.21 -3.16 -26.85
N LEU A 41 -13.66 -3.81 -27.87
CA LEU A 41 -12.68 -4.88 -27.70
C LEU A 41 -11.39 -4.35 -27.07
N ASN A 42 -10.90 -3.20 -27.56
CA ASN A 42 -9.73 -2.53 -26.98
C ASN A 42 -9.97 -2.16 -25.51
N ALA A 43 -11.18 -1.73 -25.13
CA ALA A 43 -11.47 -1.41 -23.74
C ALA A 43 -11.49 -2.67 -22.86
N HIS A 44 -12.05 -3.78 -23.34
CA HIS A 44 -12.06 -5.05 -22.60
C HIS A 44 -10.68 -5.66 -22.47
N LEU A 45 -9.88 -5.71 -23.53
CA LEU A 45 -8.47 -6.11 -23.46
C LEU A 45 -7.70 -5.23 -22.50
N GLY A 46 -7.90 -3.91 -22.58
CA GLY A 46 -7.23 -2.97 -21.71
C GLY A 46 -7.62 -3.12 -20.24
N THR A 47 -8.91 -3.32 -19.93
CA THR A 47 -9.37 -3.63 -18.57
C THR A 47 -8.87 -4.99 -18.10
N LEU A 48 -8.81 -5.97 -18.99
CA LEU A 48 -8.29 -7.29 -18.67
C LEU A 48 -6.79 -7.25 -18.36
N TYR A 49 -6.01 -6.51 -19.14
CA TYR A 49 -4.61 -6.24 -18.84
C TYR A 49 -4.44 -5.41 -17.55
N TYR A 50 -5.39 -4.53 -17.23
CA TYR A 50 -5.43 -3.82 -15.94
C TYR A 50 -5.69 -4.79 -14.77
N GLU A 51 -6.63 -5.72 -14.91
CA GLU A 51 -6.92 -6.77 -13.92
C GLU A 51 -5.78 -7.79 -13.82
N PHE A 52 -5.10 -8.03 -14.93
CA PHE A 52 -3.85 -8.78 -15.03
C PHE A 52 -2.61 -7.98 -14.59
N MET A 53 -2.79 -6.69 -14.25
CA MET A 53 -1.77 -5.74 -13.77
C MET A 53 -0.64 -5.39 -14.72
N ASP A 54 -0.72 -5.76 -16.00
CA ASP A 54 0.14 -5.17 -17.02
C ASP A 54 -0.39 -3.77 -17.37
N TYR A 55 -0.07 -2.79 -16.52
CA TYR A 55 -0.55 -1.42 -16.71
C TYR A 55 0.00 -0.75 -17.98
N ALA A 56 1.09 -1.26 -18.54
CA ALA A 56 1.62 -0.77 -19.80
C ALA A 56 0.73 -1.21 -20.97
N LYS A 57 0.39 -2.50 -21.05
CA LYS A 57 -0.58 -2.99 -22.05
C LYS A 57 -1.98 -2.44 -21.78
N ALA A 58 -2.40 -2.34 -20.52
CA ALA A 58 -3.67 -1.73 -20.16
C ALA A 58 -3.77 -0.30 -20.71
N GLU A 59 -2.73 0.51 -20.51
CA GLU A 59 -2.63 1.87 -21.06
C GLU A 59 -2.72 1.85 -22.59
N GLU A 60 -1.97 0.96 -23.25
CA GLU A 60 -1.97 0.84 -24.70
C GLU A 60 -3.37 0.58 -25.27
N TYR A 61 -4.03 -0.47 -24.79
CA TYR A 61 -5.34 -0.90 -25.27
C TYR A 61 -6.46 0.09 -24.88
N LEU A 62 -6.48 0.59 -23.64
CA LEU A 62 -7.45 1.61 -23.22
C LEU A 62 -7.25 2.92 -23.99
N THR A 63 -6.02 3.30 -24.32
CA THR A 63 -5.74 4.46 -25.18
C THR A 63 -6.27 4.26 -26.59
N LYS A 64 -6.11 3.06 -27.18
CA LYS A 64 -6.74 2.73 -28.46
C LYS A 64 -8.27 2.83 -28.38
N ALA A 65 -8.87 2.36 -27.28
CA ALA A 65 -10.31 2.40 -27.07
C ALA A 65 -10.87 3.83 -27.06
N VAL A 66 -10.29 4.72 -26.24
CA VAL A 66 -10.75 6.11 -26.14
C VAL A 66 -10.44 6.94 -27.39
N LYS A 67 -9.35 6.63 -28.10
CA LYS A 67 -9.08 7.27 -29.42
C LYS A 67 -10.14 6.90 -30.45
N LYS A 68 -10.65 5.67 -30.40
CA LYS A 68 -11.68 5.18 -31.32
C LYS A 68 -13.07 5.69 -30.93
N ASN A 69 -13.36 5.79 -29.64
CA ASN A 69 -14.60 6.35 -29.10
C ASN A 69 -14.32 7.17 -27.83
N ASP A 70 -14.17 8.49 -28.00
CA ASP A 70 -13.90 9.44 -26.90
C ASP A 70 -15.10 9.62 -25.95
N ASN A 71 -16.29 9.14 -26.33
CA ASN A 71 -17.46 9.12 -25.45
C ASN A 71 -17.58 7.80 -24.68
N TYR A 72 -16.56 6.92 -24.76
CA TYR A 72 -16.58 5.67 -24.02
C TYR A 72 -16.15 5.88 -22.56
N ILE A 73 -17.10 6.38 -21.77
CA ILE A 73 -16.93 6.76 -20.35
C ILE A 73 -16.23 5.66 -19.53
N TRP A 74 -16.64 4.41 -19.69
CA TRP A 74 -16.06 3.28 -18.96
C TRP A 74 -14.57 3.08 -19.28
N ALA A 75 -14.17 3.20 -20.55
CA ALA A 75 -12.78 3.13 -20.96
C ALA A 75 -11.97 4.33 -20.43
N HIS A 76 -12.57 5.53 -20.40
CA HIS A 76 -11.96 6.69 -19.75
C HIS A 76 -11.74 6.46 -18.24
N ALA A 77 -12.72 5.90 -17.52
CA ALA A 77 -12.58 5.62 -16.09
C ALA A 77 -11.45 4.62 -15.81
N HIS A 78 -11.37 3.53 -16.58
CA HIS A 78 -10.32 2.51 -16.43
C HIS A 78 -8.94 3.02 -16.87
N LEU A 79 -8.89 3.89 -17.88
CA LEU A 79 -7.65 4.53 -18.29
C LEU A 79 -7.15 5.53 -17.24
N GLY A 80 -8.07 6.28 -16.63
CA GLY A 80 -7.76 7.15 -15.49
C GLY A 80 -7.13 6.37 -14.33
N GLU A 81 -7.73 5.23 -14.00
CA GLU A 81 -7.22 4.35 -12.96
C GLU A 81 -5.89 3.70 -13.31
N THR A 82 -5.73 3.27 -14.56
CA THR A 82 -4.46 2.73 -15.06
C THR A 82 -3.34 3.76 -14.89
N TYR A 83 -3.57 5.01 -15.27
CA TYR A 83 -2.60 6.10 -15.04
C TYR A 83 -2.36 6.38 -13.56
N ARG A 84 -3.39 6.30 -12.71
CA ARG A 84 -3.25 6.48 -11.25
C ARG A 84 -2.33 5.41 -10.66
N LEU A 85 -2.50 4.14 -11.05
CA LEU A 85 -1.66 3.03 -10.63
C LEU A 85 -0.23 3.15 -11.17
N ARG A 86 -0.07 3.53 -12.44
CA ARG A 86 1.25 3.85 -12.99
C ARG A 86 1.94 4.96 -12.20
N ALA A 87 1.22 5.99 -11.76
CA ALA A 87 1.79 7.03 -10.92
C ALA A 87 2.22 6.51 -9.54
N MET A 88 1.49 5.55 -8.96
CA MET A 88 1.87 4.95 -7.68
C MET A 88 3.19 4.19 -7.77
N THR A 89 3.41 3.45 -8.86
CA THR A 89 4.62 2.65 -9.07
C THR A 89 5.76 3.42 -9.74
N GLU A 90 5.51 4.63 -10.26
CA GLU A 90 6.52 5.45 -10.94
C GLU A 90 7.45 6.16 -9.93
N ASN A 91 8.75 5.96 -10.14
CA ASN A 91 9.82 6.51 -9.34
C ASN A 91 10.35 7.85 -9.88
N ASN A 92 10.18 8.13 -11.19
CA ASN A 92 10.55 9.40 -11.78
C ASN A 92 9.49 10.49 -11.47
N PRO A 93 9.84 11.60 -10.80
CA PRO A 93 8.87 12.64 -10.42
C PRO A 93 8.14 13.31 -11.59
N GLU A 94 8.80 13.47 -12.74
CA GLU A 94 8.22 14.09 -13.93
C GLU A 94 7.18 13.18 -14.57
N ASN A 95 7.51 11.90 -14.72
CA ASN A 95 6.57 10.88 -15.22
C ASN A 95 5.40 10.70 -14.24
N LYS A 96 5.67 10.68 -12.94
CA LYS A 96 4.62 10.58 -11.91
C LYS A 96 3.64 11.74 -12.01
N THR A 97 4.16 12.96 -12.16
CA THR A 97 3.35 14.16 -12.38
C THR A 97 2.54 14.07 -13.68
N LYS A 98 3.14 13.57 -14.77
CA LYS A 98 2.45 13.35 -16.04
C LYS A 98 1.31 12.34 -15.90
N PHE A 99 1.55 11.20 -15.26
CA PHE A 99 0.54 10.17 -15.05
C PHE A 99 -0.61 10.66 -14.17
N ILE A 100 -0.34 11.42 -13.09
CA ILE A 100 -1.41 12.03 -12.29
C ILE A 100 -2.26 12.99 -13.11
N LYS A 101 -1.64 13.83 -13.96
CA LYS A 101 -2.39 14.73 -14.86
C LYS A 101 -3.27 13.96 -15.84
N LEU A 102 -2.76 12.87 -16.41
CA LEU A 102 -3.52 12.01 -17.32
C LEU A 102 -4.65 11.29 -16.58
N ALA A 103 -4.41 10.78 -15.38
CA ALA A 103 -5.41 10.15 -14.54
C ALA A 103 -6.59 11.10 -14.29
N ILE A 104 -6.31 12.31 -13.80
CA ILE A 104 -7.32 13.35 -13.55
C ILE A 104 -8.13 13.64 -14.83
N LYS A 105 -7.45 13.88 -15.96
CA LYS A 105 -8.10 14.16 -17.24
C LYS A 105 -9.09 13.06 -17.64
N HIS A 106 -8.68 11.80 -17.53
CA HIS A 106 -9.51 10.67 -17.95
C HIS A 106 -10.66 10.39 -16.98
N PHE A 107 -10.45 10.56 -15.67
CA PHE A 107 -11.54 10.50 -14.70
C PHE A 107 -12.55 11.63 -14.88
N GLU A 108 -12.11 12.88 -15.09
CA GLU A 108 -13.02 14.01 -15.36
C GLU A 108 -13.84 13.77 -16.62
N LYS A 109 -13.21 13.29 -17.69
CA LYS A 109 -13.89 12.90 -18.92
C LYS A 109 -14.93 11.78 -18.72
N ALA A 110 -14.64 10.83 -17.83
CA ALA A 110 -15.61 9.80 -17.44
C ALA A 110 -16.80 10.37 -16.65
N LEU A 111 -16.60 11.47 -15.92
CA LEU A 111 -17.63 12.13 -15.12
C LEU A 111 -18.44 13.19 -15.90
N ASP A 112 -18.00 13.59 -17.10
CA ASP A 112 -18.66 14.61 -17.94
C ASP A 112 -20.13 14.28 -18.27
N HIS A 113 -20.48 12.99 -18.31
CA HIS A 113 -21.84 12.54 -18.58
C HIS A 113 -22.53 12.15 -17.27
N LYS A 114 -23.36 13.06 -16.73
CA LYS A 114 -24.10 12.87 -15.46
C LYS A 114 -24.96 11.60 -15.49
N ALA A 115 -24.77 10.72 -14.51
CA ALA A 115 -25.84 9.88 -13.97
C ALA A 115 -25.57 9.56 -12.48
N PRO A 116 -26.49 9.89 -11.55
CA PRO A 116 -26.31 9.68 -10.11
C PRO A 116 -26.59 8.25 -9.62
N GLU A 117 -26.85 7.27 -10.49
CA GLU A 117 -27.46 5.98 -10.08
C GLU A 117 -26.63 4.72 -10.38
N ASN A 118 -25.38 4.83 -10.87
CA ASN A 118 -24.53 3.65 -11.08
C ASN A 118 -23.34 3.59 -10.11
N SER A 119 -23.00 2.37 -9.66
CA SER A 119 -21.85 2.09 -8.78
C SER A 119 -20.54 2.63 -9.36
N ASN A 120 -20.39 2.53 -10.69
CA ASN A 120 -19.19 2.98 -11.40
C ASN A 120 -18.94 4.49 -11.22
N TYR A 121 -19.97 5.30 -11.02
CA TYR A 121 -19.83 6.73 -10.81
C TYR A 121 -19.29 7.04 -9.41
N ALA A 122 -19.82 6.38 -8.37
CA ALA A 122 -19.27 6.48 -7.01
C ALA A 122 -17.81 5.98 -6.96
N TRP A 123 -17.50 4.88 -7.65
CA TRP A 123 -16.15 4.37 -7.82
C TRP A 123 -15.22 5.39 -8.51
N THR A 124 -15.64 5.93 -9.66
CA THR A 124 -14.86 6.92 -10.43
C THR A 124 -14.59 8.19 -9.61
N LEU A 125 -15.59 8.68 -8.87
CA LEU A 125 -15.45 9.80 -7.95
C LEU A 125 -14.43 9.50 -6.84
N ALA A 126 -14.53 8.35 -6.17
CA ALA A 126 -13.62 8.01 -5.10
C ALA A 126 -12.17 7.89 -5.61
N HIS A 127 -11.98 7.25 -6.76
CA HIS A 127 -10.66 7.07 -7.38
C HIS A 127 -10.08 8.38 -7.93
N LEU A 128 -10.91 9.29 -8.42
CA LEU A 128 -10.50 10.67 -8.72
C LEU A 128 -10.07 11.41 -7.44
N GLY A 129 -10.84 11.29 -6.35
CA GLY A 129 -10.47 11.84 -5.05
C GLY A 129 -9.13 11.31 -4.54
N ALA A 130 -8.89 10.00 -4.67
CA ALA A 130 -7.61 9.38 -4.36
C ALA A 130 -6.48 9.83 -5.30
N THR A 131 -6.78 10.21 -6.54
CA THR A 131 -5.81 10.80 -7.47
C THR A 131 -5.42 12.22 -7.05
N TYR A 132 -6.37 13.03 -6.57
CA TYR A 132 -6.07 14.32 -5.96
C TYR A 132 -5.28 14.16 -4.65
N ARG A 133 -5.55 13.12 -3.86
CA ARG A 133 -4.71 12.74 -2.70
C ARG A 133 -3.27 12.44 -3.14
N LEU A 134 -3.07 11.68 -4.21
CA LEU A 134 -1.74 11.44 -4.79
C LEU A 134 -1.07 12.75 -5.23
N LYS A 135 -1.83 13.66 -5.83
CA LYS A 135 -1.35 14.99 -6.24
C LYS A 135 -0.87 15.83 -5.04
N ILE A 136 -1.53 15.77 -3.90
CA ILE A 136 -1.07 16.40 -2.64
C ILE A 136 0.34 15.91 -2.28
N THR A 137 0.60 14.62 -2.46
CA THR A 137 1.89 14.00 -2.11
C THR A 137 3.00 14.19 -3.15
N LEU A 138 2.73 14.88 -4.29
CA LEU A 138 3.74 15.13 -5.32
C LEU A 138 4.83 16.09 -4.84
N ASP A 139 4.42 17.22 -4.24
CA ASP A 139 5.36 18.19 -3.68
C ASP A 139 5.72 17.77 -2.24
N LYS A 140 6.40 16.63 -2.16
CA LYS A 140 6.91 16.06 -0.90
C LYS A 140 7.67 17.12 -0.09
N ILE A 141 8.41 17.99 -0.79
CA ILE A 141 9.22 19.04 -0.17
C ILE A 141 8.33 20.08 0.52
N LYS A 142 7.31 20.63 -0.15
CA LYS A 142 6.40 21.61 0.48
C LYS A 142 5.58 21.00 1.61
N LEU A 143 5.02 19.82 1.38
CA LEU A 143 4.25 19.13 2.40
C LEU A 143 5.09 18.93 3.68
N ILE A 144 6.36 18.54 3.54
CA ILE A 144 7.23 18.18 4.67
C ILE A 144 7.96 19.38 5.27
N ASN A 145 8.45 20.31 4.45
CA ASN A 145 9.28 21.43 4.92
C ASN A 145 8.48 22.66 5.31
N GLU A 146 7.30 22.86 4.75
CA GLU A 146 6.50 24.07 4.96
C GLU A 146 5.20 23.75 5.70
N ASN A 147 4.95 22.46 5.96
CA ASN A 147 3.68 21.95 6.48
C ASN A 147 2.50 22.40 5.59
N GLU A 148 2.81 22.68 4.31
CA GLU A 148 1.91 23.29 3.35
C GLU A 148 1.32 22.18 2.51
N ILE A 149 0.04 21.92 2.75
CA ILE A 149 -0.76 21.05 1.90
C ILE A 149 -1.30 21.86 0.72
N ASP A 150 -1.26 21.28 -0.49
CA ASP A 150 -1.96 21.84 -1.65
C ASP A 150 -3.46 21.90 -1.34
N GLN A 151 -3.92 23.09 -0.93
CA GLN A 151 -5.28 23.31 -0.46
C GLN A 151 -6.31 23.07 -1.56
N GLU A 152 -5.94 23.35 -2.82
CA GLU A 152 -6.84 23.10 -3.94
C GLU A 152 -6.98 21.58 -4.15
N SER A 153 -5.88 20.83 -4.20
CA SER A 153 -5.95 19.37 -4.33
C SER A 153 -6.61 18.70 -3.11
N LYS A 154 -6.39 19.20 -1.89
CA LYS A 154 -7.12 18.75 -0.69
C LYS A 154 -8.62 18.96 -0.85
N LYS A 155 -9.03 20.17 -1.23
CA LYS A 155 -10.45 20.51 -1.43
C LYS A 155 -11.09 19.64 -2.51
N GLN A 156 -10.41 19.42 -3.63
CA GLN A 156 -10.89 18.52 -4.69
C GLN A 156 -11.01 17.08 -4.18
N ALA A 157 -9.97 16.56 -3.52
CA ALA A 157 -9.99 15.20 -2.97
C ALA A 157 -11.19 14.98 -2.04
N LEU A 158 -11.40 15.88 -1.07
CA LEU A 158 -12.53 15.81 -0.13
C LEU A 158 -13.87 15.93 -0.85
N ASN A 159 -14.01 16.84 -1.82
CA ASN A 159 -15.25 17.03 -2.56
C ASN A 159 -15.66 15.76 -3.34
N TYR A 160 -14.72 15.12 -4.04
CA TYR A 160 -15.02 13.90 -4.78
C TYR A 160 -15.29 12.71 -3.86
N LEU A 161 -14.53 12.57 -2.76
CA LEU A 161 -14.74 11.50 -1.78
C LEU A 161 -16.07 11.66 -1.03
N ASN A 162 -16.45 12.89 -0.68
CA ASN A 162 -17.77 13.17 -0.08
C ASN A 162 -18.90 12.73 -1.02
N LYS A 163 -18.83 13.12 -2.30
CA LYS A 163 -19.84 12.71 -3.29
C LYS A 163 -19.87 11.19 -3.49
N ALA A 164 -18.72 10.53 -3.50
CA ALA A 164 -18.67 9.07 -3.58
C ALA A 164 -19.37 8.40 -2.40
N ILE A 165 -19.12 8.91 -1.18
CA ILE A 165 -19.74 8.43 0.06
C ILE A 165 -21.24 8.74 0.10
N GLU A 166 -21.68 9.90 -0.39
CA GLU A 166 -23.11 10.25 -0.49
C GLU A 166 -23.86 9.28 -1.41
N LEU A 167 -23.24 8.90 -2.53
CA LEU A 167 -23.83 7.96 -3.49
C LEU A 167 -23.77 6.51 -3.02
N MET A 168 -22.68 6.13 -2.34
CA MET A 168 -22.48 4.78 -1.83
C MET A 168 -21.90 4.82 -0.40
N PRO A 169 -22.75 5.02 0.62
CA PRO A 169 -22.29 5.12 2.01
C PRO A 169 -21.59 3.85 2.51
N THR A 170 -21.89 2.70 1.91
CA THR A 170 -21.27 1.40 2.21
C THR A 170 -19.93 1.18 1.50
N TYR A 171 -19.44 2.15 0.70
CA TYR A 171 -18.16 2.03 0.03
C TYR A 171 -17.01 2.34 0.99
N ALA A 172 -16.63 1.35 1.80
CA ALA A 172 -15.61 1.47 2.85
C ALA A 172 -14.31 2.13 2.36
N TRP A 173 -13.82 1.76 1.17
CA TRP A 173 -12.59 2.33 0.61
C TRP A 173 -12.63 3.87 0.46
N ALA A 174 -13.79 4.45 0.10
CA ALA A 174 -13.93 5.90 0.00
C ALA A 174 -13.79 6.60 1.37
N TRP A 175 -14.31 5.99 2.45
CA TRP A 175 -14.11 6.47 3.83
C TRP A 175 -12.64 6.43 4.23
N GLY A 176 -11.95 5.31 3.97
CA GLY A 176 -10.52 5.18 4.26
C GLY A 176 -9.66 6.19 3.48
N MET A 177 -10.00 6.46 2.21
CA MET A 177 -9.33 7.48 1.41
C MET A 177 -9.58 8.89 1.92
N ARG A 178 -10.81 9.21 2.39
CA ARG A 178 -11.12 10.51 2.97
C ARG A 178 -10.41 10.72 4.29
N ALA A 179 -10.37 9.69 5.14
CA ALA A 179 -9.54 9.68 6.33
C ALA A 179 -8.08 9.97 6.00
N ALA A 180 -7.50 9.33 4.97
CA ALA A 180 -6.13 9.60 4.55
C ALA A 180 -5.90 11.07 4.13
N VAL A 181 -6.87 11.72 3.48
CA VAL A 181 -6.78 13.15 3.16
C VAL A 181 -6.83 14.01 4.43
N HIS A 182 -7.74 13.71 5.36
CA HIS A 182 -7.80 14.38 6.66
C HIS A 182 -6.49 14.21 7.44
N ARG A 183 -5.87 13.02 7.42
CA ARG A 183 -4.55 12.78 8.03
C ARG A 183 -3.46 13.64 7.42
N LEU A 184 -3.38 13.73 6.09
CA LEU A 184 -2.43 14.61 5.40
C LEU A 184 -2.61 16.07 5.81
N ALA A 185 -3.85 16.48 6.09
CA ALA A 185 -4.21 17.80 6.56
C ALA A 185 -4.09 17.99 8.08
N GLN A 186 -3.68 16.97 8.85
CA GLN A 186 -3.63 16.96 10.32
C GLN A 186 -5.00 17.13 11.01
N GLU A 187 -6.07 16.81 10.30
CA GLU A 187 -7.45 16.77 10.79
C GLU A 187 -7.71 15.40 11.42
N TYR A 188 -7.03 15.12 12.53
CA TYR A 188 -7.01 13.79 13.13
C TYR A 188 -8.37 13.36 13.68
N HIS A 189 -9.19 14.30 14.14
CA HIS A 189 -10.50 13.97 14.68
C HIS A 189 -11.43 13.43 13.58
N GLU A 190 -11.48 14.13 12.45
CA GLU A 190 -12.23 13.77 11.25
C GLU A 190 -11.71 12.46 10.66
N SER A 191 -10.39 12.29 10.60
CA SER A 191 -9.79 11.02 10.18
C SER A 191 -10.19 9.86 11.07
N LEU A 192 -10.15 10.01 12.40
CA LEU A 192 -10.51 8.95 13.33
C LEU A 192 -11.99 8.58 13.21
N TRP A 193 -12.85 9.57 12.98
CA TRP A 193 -14.26 9.33 12.72
C TRP A 193 -14.47 8.49 11.46
N ASP A 194 -13.87 8.90 10.34
CA ASP A 194 -14.01 8.21 9.06
C ASP A 194 -13.50 6.77 9.11
N LEU A 195 -12.38 6.53 9.79
CA LEU A 195 -11.85 5.19 10.02
C LEU A 195 -12.76 4.38 10.96
N GLY A 196 -13.37 5.02 11.95
CA GLY A 196 -14.42 4.42 12.80
C GLY A 196 -15.62 3.95 11.98
N VAL A 197 -16.10 4.76 11.03
CA VAL A 197 -17.19 4.38 10.13
C VAL A 197 -16.75 3.24 9.18
N GLU A 198 -15.57 3.38 8.60
CA GLU A 198 -14.97 2.34 7.75
C GLU A 198 -14.95 1.00 8.49
N THR A 199 -14.51 0.99 9.76
CA THR A 199 -14.41 -0.20 10.62
C THR A 199 -15.75 -0.92 10.86
N GLN A 200 -16.87 -0.19 10.91
CA GLN A 200 -18.21 -0.74 11.09
C GLN A 200 -18.82 -1.32 9.81
N ILE A 201 -18.53 -0.73 8.64
CA ILE A 201 -19.16 -1.13 7.37
C ILE A 201 -18.64 -2.48 6.84
N SER A 202 -17.39 -2.85 7.12
CA SER A 202 -16.76 -4.07 6.58
C SER A 202 -15.88 -4.79 7.61
N PRO A 203 -16.46 -5.34 8.68
CA PRO A 203 -15.71 -5.87 9.83
C PRO A 203 -14.69 -6.95 9.44
N ASP A 204 -15.00 -7.78 8.42
CA ASP A 204 -14.25 -8.98 8.05
C ASP A 204 -13.71 -8.91 6.60
N MET A 205 -12.64 -8.14 6.38
CA MET A 205 -11.85 -8.17 5.14
C MET A 205 -11.10 -9.52 4.94
N GLU A 206 -11.75 -10.66 5.19
CA GLU A 206 -11.29 -12.03 4.83
C GLU A 206 -12.31 -12.69 3.87
N THR A 207 -13.60 -12.29 3.92
CA THR A 207 -14.65 -12.79 3.00
C THR A 207 -14.59 -12.20 1.59
N LEU A 208 -13.75 -11.18 1.35
CA LEU A 208 -13.55 -10.58 0.02
C LEU A 208 -12.44 -11.26 -0.81
N GLN A 209 -11.76 -12.29 -0.29
CA GLN A 209 -10.97 -13.21 -1.13
C GLN A 209 -11.83 -13.90 -2.21
N HIS A 210 -13.15 -13.89 -2.05
CA HIS A 210 -14.13 -14.41 -3.02
C HIS A 210 -14.93 -13.31 -3.74
N SER A 211 -14.52 -12.04 -3.64
CA SER A 211 -15.16 -10.92 -4.34
C SER A 211 -14.47 -10.63 -5.66
N TYR A 212 -15.28 -10.32 -6.67
CA TYR A 212 -14.94 -10.08 -8.08
C TYR A 212 -13.92 -8.95 -8.35
N TYR A 213 -13.45 -8.23 -7.33
CA TYR A 213 -12.43 -7.19 -7.45
C TYR A 213 -11.33 -7.45 -6.41
N PRO A 214 -10.30 -8.24 -6.73
CA PRO A 214 -9.19 -8.45 -5.82
C PRO A 214 -8.32 -7.19 -5.89
N VAL A 215 -8.36 -6.31 -4.89
CA VAL A 215 -7.27 -5.35 -4.69
C VAL A 215 -7.02 -5.28 -3.20
N SER A 216 -5.99 -6.01 -2.76
CA SER A 216 -5.00 -5.76 -1.69
C SER A 216 -5.34 -5.06 -0.36
N SER A 217 -6.60 -4.70 -0.12
CA SER A 217 -7.08 -3.81 0.95
C SER A 217 -7.12 -4.48 2.34
N LEU A 218 -6.84 -5.79 2.41
CA LEU A 218 -7.11 -6.61 3.60
C LEU A 218 -6.05 -6.44 4.70
N VAL A 219 -4.80 -6.14 4.35
CA VAL A 219 -3.75 -5.87 5.36
C VAL A 219 -3.78 -4.41 5.83
N SER A 220 -4.18 -3.48 4.96
CA SER A 220 -4.30 -2.04 5.26
C SER A 220 -5.17 -1.75 6.49
N ARG A 221 -6.20 -2.56 6.78
CA ARG A 221 -7.12 -2.31 7.92
C ARG A 221 -6.59 -2.74 9.30
N ARG A 222 -5.84 -3.85 9.40
CA ARG A 222 -5.14 -4.21 10.66
C ARG A 222 -4.09 -3.16 10.99
N ILE A 223 -3.38 -2.70 9.96
CA ILE A 223 -2.45 -1.58 10.03
C ILE A 223 -3.17 -0.34 10.57
N SER A 224 -4.34 0.02 10.02
CA SER A 224 -5.15 1.11 10.53
C SER A 224 -5.45 0.92 12.02
N LEU A 225 -5.95 -0.23 12.48
CA LEU A 225 -6.23 -0.42 13.92
C LEU A 225 -4.98 -0.33 14.82
N TYR A 226 -3.81 -0.80 14.36
CA TYR A 226 -2.54 -0.54 15.06
C TYR A 226 -2.23 0.96 15.16
N GLU A 227 -2.44 1.70 14.06
CA GLU A 227 -2.26 3.15 14.03
C GLU A 227 -3.20 3.85 15.01
N HIS A 228 -4.47 3.44 15.09
CA HIS A 228 -5.43 4.01 16.05
C HIS A 228 -4.99 3.75 17.47
N ALA A 229 -4.65 2.48 17.78
CA ALA A 229 -4.20 2.10 19.10
C ALA A 229 -2.98 2.93 19.52
N PHE A 230 -2.02 3.09 18.61
CA PHE A 230 -0.80 3.84 18.85
C PHE A 230 -1.02 5.35 18.94
N LEU A 231 -1.86 5.93 18.07
CA LEU A 231 -2.18 7.36 18.10
C LEU A 231 -2.93 7.72 19.39
N PHE A 232 -3.95 6.93 19.75
CA PHE A 232 -4.63 7.10 21.03
C PHE A 232 -3.66 6.98 22.19
N PHE A 233 -2.79 5.97 22.17
CA PHE A 233 -1.78 5.79 23.19
C PHE A 233 -0.85 7.01 23.30
N TYR A 234 -0.38 7.55 22.18
CA TYR A 234 0.42 8.77 22.16
C TYR A 234 -0.33 9.98 22.75
N LEU A 235 -1.61 10.16 22.39
CA LEU A 235 -2.43 11.29 22.89
C LEU A 235 -2.60 11.27 24.42
N THR A 236 -2.58 10.09 25.06
CA THR A 236 -2.58 9.99 26.54
C THR A 236 -1.42 10.72 27.20
N LYS A 237 -0.32 10.97 26.48
CA LYS A 237 0.92 11.51 27.03
C LYS A 237 1.14 12.98 26.68
N ARG A 238 0.29 13.58 25.85
CA ARG A 238 0.45 14.97 25.35
C ARG A 238 -0.28 16.03 26.16
N GLN A 239 -1.17 15.62 27.06
CA GLN A 239 -1.95 16.56 27.87
C GLN A 239 -1.25 16.90 29.19
N ASP A 240 -1.41 18.15 29.62
CA ASP A 240 -0.89 18.64 30.89
C ASP A 240 -1.54 17.93 32.08
N ASN A 241 -1.03 18.15 33.29
CA ASN A 241 -1.55 17.49 34.50
C ASN A 241 -2.73 18.27 35.13
N SER A 242 -3.68 18.76 34.33
CA SER A 242 -4.93 19.33 34.85
C SER A 242 -5.99 18.24 35.11
N GLU A 243 -6.97 18.50 35.97
CA GLU A 243 -8.05 17.53 36.25
C GLU A 243 -8.92 17.23 35.02
N LYS A 244 -9.09 18.20 34.10
CA LYS A 244 -9.80 18.01 32.84
C LYS A 244 -9.03 17.08 31.91
N ASP A 245 -7.71 17.18 31.90
CA ASP A 245 -6.82 16.34 31.11
C ASP A 245 -6.79 14.89 31.60
N GLN A 246 -7.04 14.64 32.90
CA GLN A 246 -7.02 13.29 33.45
C GLN A 246 -8.16 12.40 32.87
N SER A 247 -9.36 12.98 32.71
CA SER A 247 -10.51 12.30 32.10
C SER A 247 -10.30 12.03 30.60
N GLU A 248 -9.68 12.97 29.88
CA GLU A 248 -9.33 12.79 28.47
C GLU A 248 -8.20 11.78 28.28
N LYS A 249 -7.19 11.75 29.16
CA LYS A 249 -6.16 10.71 29.20
C LYS A 249 -6.76 9.31 29.38
N GLU A 250 -7.69 9.13 30.30
CA GLU A 250 -8.37 7.84 30.50
C GLU A 250 -9.19 7.42 29.28
N ARG A 251 -9.86 8.38 28.62
CA ARG A 251 -10.56 8.15 27.36
C ARG A 251 -9.60 7.68 26.26
N TYR A 252 -8.43 8.29 26.14
CA TYR A 252 -7.42 7.89 25.17
C TYR A 252 -6.81 6.51 25.48
N TYR A 253 -6.54 6.19 26.75
CA TYR A 253 -6.10 4.83 27.12
C TYR A 253 -7.16 3.79 26.77
N SER A 254 -8.43 4.09 27.07
CA SER A 254 -9.55 3.21 26.76
C SER A 254 -9.69 3.02 25.25
N GLY A 255 -9.55 4.08 24.46
CA GLY A 255 -9.54 4.01 23.00
C GLY A 255 -8.36 3.18 22.46
N ALA A 256 -7.17 3.37 23.02
CA ALA A 256 -5.97 2.63 22.64
C ALA A 256 -6.13 1.12 22.90
N ILE A 257 -6.62 0.76 24.09
CA ILE A 257 -6.90 -0.62 24.50
C ILE A 257 -8.00 -1.21 23.62
N ALA A 258 -9.10 -0.49 23.39
CA ALA A 258 -10.20 -0.97 22.58
C ALA A 258 -9.75 -1.29 21.14
N CYS A 259 -8.96 -0.40 20.52
CA CYS A 259 -8.39 -0.67 19.20
C CYS A 259 -7.46 -1.88 19.20
N ALA A 260 -6.56 -1.99 20.19
CA ALA A 260 -5.65 -3.13 20.29
C ALA A 260 -6.39 -4.45 20.53
N GLN A 261 -7.40 -4.46 21.40
CA GLN A 261 -8.27 -5.61 21.65
C GLN A 261 -9.08 -5.99 20.42
N GLN A 262 -9.59 -5.00 19.66
CA GLN A 262 -10.28 -5.25 18.41
C GLN A 262 -9.38 -5.96 17.40
N VAL A 263 -8.10 -5.60 17.31
CA VAL A 263 -7.14 -6.36 16.49
C VAL A 263 -7.05 -7.82 16.94
N LEU A 264 -6.97 -8.07 18.25
CA LEU A 264 -6.87 -9.42 18.79
C LEU A 264 -8.15 -10.24 18.66
N ILE A 265 -9.31 -9.59 18.63
CA ILE A 265 -10.60 -10.22 18.32
C ILE A 265 -10.62 -10.63 16.84
N LEU A 266 -10.22 -9.72 15.95
CA LEU A 266 -10.16 -9.98 14.50
C LEU A 266 -9.11 -11.03 14.14
N LYS A 267 -8.00 -11.09 14.88
CA LYS A 267 -6.95 -12.09 14.70
C LYS A 267 -6.36 -12.54 16.03
N PRO A 268 -6.93 -13.61 16.62
CA PRO A 268 -6.37 -14.23 17.81
C PRO A 268 -4.92 -14.66 17.53
N GLY A 269 -4.01 -14.29 18.44
CA GLY A 269 -2.59 -14.60 18.29
C GLY A 269 -1.78 -13.58 17.47
N ASP A 270 -2.37 -12.44 17.08
CA ASP A 270 -1.62 -11.37 16.43
C ASP A 270 -0.55 -10.76 17.37
N LEU A 271 0.72 -10.88 16.97
CA LEU A 271 1.86 -10.52 17.82
C LEU A 271 2.03 -9.00 17.97
N ILE A 272 1.73 -8.22 16.93
CA ILE A 272 1.82 -6.76 16.98
C ILE A 272 0.71 -6.20 17.87
N GLY A 273 -0.52 -6.71 17.71
CA GLY A 273 -1.65 -6.34 18.57
C GLY A 273 -1.37 -6.68 20.04
N GLN A 274 -0.76 -7.84 20.32
CA GLN A 274 -0.33 -8.23 21.67
C GLN A 274 0.73 -7.27 22.23
N LEU A 275 1.74 -6.94 21.43
CA LEU A 275 2.80 -6.01 21.85
C LEU A 275 2.23 -4.63 22.16
N ILE A 276 1.36 -4.09 21.30
CA ILE A 276 0.68 -2.81 21.51
C ILE A 276 -0.11 -2.83 22.80
N LEU A 277 -0.99 -3.83 22.98
CA LEU A 277 -1.81 -3.94 24.17
C LEU A 277 -0.95 -4.03 25.44
N LYS A 278 0.10 -4.85 25.43
CA LYS A 278 1.03 -4.99 26.56
C LYS A 278 1.72 -3.67 26.90
N VAL A 279 2.25 -2.96 25.91
CA VAL A 279 2.88 -1.64 26.13
C VAL A 279 1.87 -0.64 26.71
N ILE A 280 0.63 -0.59 26.20
CA ILE A 280 -0.41 0.30 26.73
C ILE A 280 -0.77 -0.05 28.17
N GLU A 281 -0.99 -1.35 28.47
CA GLU A 281 -1.32 -1.82 29.82
C GLU A 281 -0.20 -1.53 30.83
N GLY A 282 1.05 -1.81 30.47
CA GLY A 282 2.21 -1.57 31.32
C GLY A 282 2.47 -0.09 31.58
N THR A 283 2.08 0.80 30.66
CA THR A 283 2.29 2.24 30.79
C THR A 283 1.10 2.99 31.42
N GLN A 284 -0.12 2.44 31.33
CA GLN A 284 -1.30 2.93 32.05
C GLN A 284 -1.20 2.62 33.55
N LYS A 285 -0.79 1.40 33.87
CA LYS A 285 -0.47 0.99 35.24
C LYS A 285 0.86 1.64 35.64
N LYS A 286 0.83 2.89 36.12
CA LYS A 286 1.91 3.42 36.95
C LYS A 286 1.96 2.63 38.27
N GLU A 287 2.26 1.34 38.21
CA GLU A 287 2.57 0.58 39.42
C GLU A 287 3.76 1.29 40.06
N LYS A 288 3.59 1.62 41.34
CA LYS A 288 4.51 2.42 42.14
C LYS A 288 5.88 1.76 42.36
N ASP A 289 6.11 0.60 41.74
CA ASP A 289 7.39 -0.05 41.64
C ASP A 289 7.64 -0.37 40.17
N GLN A 290 8.86 -0.08 39.73
CA GLN A 290 9.39 -0.26 38.38
C GLN A 290 8.74 -1.45 37.64
N LEU A 291 8.25 -1.19 36.43
CA LEU A 291 7.87 -2.19 35.43
C LEU A 291 8.73 -3.45 35.57
N ASN A 292 8.13 -4.50 36.13
CA ASN A 292 8.87 -5.66 36.60
C ASN A 292 9.64 -6.35 35.46
N ASP A 293 10.76 -7.02 35.78
CA ASP A 293 11.60 -7.72 34.81
C ASP A 293 10.81 -8.72 33.94
N LYS A 294 9.74 -9.29 34.51
CA LYS A 294 8.82 -10.19 33.82
C LYS A 294 8.10 -9.53 32.65
N PHE A 295 7.59 -8.31 32.81
CA PHE A 295 6.96 -7.57 31.72
C PHE A 295 7.94 -7.30 30.58
N ARG A 296 9.17 -6.88 30.93
CA ARG A 296 10.25 -6.67 29.96
C ARG A 296 10.57 -7.95 29.19
N GLU A 297 10.69 -9.08 29.89
CA GLU A 297 10.97 -10.38 29.28
C GLU A 297 9.85 -10.84 28.33
N GLU A 298 8.58 -10.61 28.71
CA GLU A 298 7.41 -10.87 27.86
C GLU A 298 7.45 -10.03 26.58
N CYS A 299 7.71 -8.72 26.69
CA CYS A 299 7.84 -7.82 25.54
C CYS A 299 9.01 -8.22 24.63
N GLN A 300 10.18 -8.51 25.18
CA GLN A 300 11.35 -8.97 24.41
C GLN A 300 11.06 -10.28 23.67
N THR A 301 10.33 -11.20 24.30
CA THR A 301 9.92 -12.46 23.67
C THR A 301 8.98 -12.22 22.50
N LEU A 302 8.00 -11.30 22.65
CA LEU A 302 7.11 -10.91 21.56
C LEU A 302 7.88 -10.25 20.40
N ILE A 303 8.79 -9.32 20.70
CA ILE A 303 9.61 -8.63 19.69
C ILE A 303 10.46 -9.63 18.91
N LYS A 304 11.14 -10.58 19.57
CA LYS A 304 11.91 -11.63 18.88
C LYS A 304 11.05 -12.46 17.93
N LYS A 305 9.82 -12.79 18.31
CA LYS A 305 8.87 -13.52 17.43
C LYS A 305 8.41 -12.65 16.26
N ILE A 306 8.14 -11.36 16.49
CA ILE A 306 7.79 -10.40 15.45
C ILE A 306 8.94 -10.28 14.45
N ASP A 307 10.16 -10.07 14.93
CA ASP A 307 11.36 -9.94 14.10
C ASP A 307 11.56 -11.15 13.19
N ALA A 308 11.46 -12.37 13.74
CA ALA A 308 11.63 -13.59 12.96
C ALA A 308 10.61 -13.68 11.82
N LYS A 309 9.34 -13.36 12.11
CA LYS A 309 8.28 -13.39 11.09
C LYS A 309 8.41 -12.26 10.07
N LEU A 310 8.74 -11.06 10.53
CA LEU A 310 8.92 -9.88 9.69
C LEU A 310 10.14 -10.03 8.79
N ALA A 311 11.23 -10.63 9.28
CA ALA A 311 12.45 -10.88 8.52
C ALA A 311 12.18 -11.71 7.26
N GLU A 312 11.48 -12.84 7.40
CA GLU A 312 11.18 -13.71 6.27
C GLU A 312 10.29 -13.03 5.22
N ILE A 313 9.28 -12.28 5.67
CA ILE A 313 8.39 -11.54 4.77
C ILE A 313 9.15 -10.40 4.07
N CYS A 314 9.91 -9.60 4.81
CA CYS A 314 10.71 -8.51 4.25
C CYS A 314 11.73 -9.03 3.23
N LYS A 315 12.39 -10.18 3.50
CA LYS A 315 13.29 -10.80 2.53
C LYS A 315 12.56 -11.11 1.22
N ALA A 316 11.43 -11.80 1.29
CA ALA A 316 10.64 -12.13 0.10
C ALA A 316 10.22 -10.87 -0.66
N VAL A 317 9.66 -9.88 0.04
CA VAL A 317 9.25 -8.59 -0.55
C VAL A 317 10.42 -7.91 -1.26
N LEU A 318 11.55 -7.73 -0.59
CA LEU A 318 12.71 -7.03 -1.15
C LEU A 318 13.30 -7.77 -2.36
N ILE A 319 13.31 -9.12 -2.34
CA ILE A 319 13.74 -9.94 -3.47
C ILE A 319 12.90 -9.63 -4.72
N TYR A 320 11.57 -9.64 -4.58
CA TYR A 320 10.70 -9.36 -5.72
C TYR A 320 10.72 -7.88 -6.13
N MET A 321 10.94 -6.96 -5.20
CA MET A 321 11.14 -5.54 -5.53
C MET A 321 12.43 -5.30 -6.32
N ILE A 322 13.53 -5.99 -6.01
CA ILE A 322 14.77 -5.94 -6.81
C ILE A 322 14.52 -6.48 -8.23
N LYS A 323 13.78 -7.60 -8.34
CA LYS A 323 13.42 -8.17 -9.65
C LYS A 323 12.54 -7.23 -10.48
N ALA A 324 11.63 -6.51 -9.84
CA ALA A 324 10.71 -5.57 -10.50
C ALA A 324 11.36 -4.22 -10.87
N ASP A 325 12.28 -3.72 -10.03
CA ASP A 325 13.03 -2.48 -10.23
C ASP A 325 14.45 -2.55 -9.64
N HIS A 326 15.46 -2.49 -10.51
CA HIS A 326 16.88 -2.55 -10.13
C HIS A 326 17.30 -1.40 -9.20
N LYS A 327 16.62 -0.24 -9.22
CA LYS A 327 16.93 0.87 -8.30
C LYS A 327 16.72 0.49 -6.83
N THR A 328 15.85 -0.49 -6.55
CA THR A 328 15.66 -1.00 -5.19
C THR A 328 16.96 -1.56 -4.63
N LYS A 329 17.74 -2.26 -5.45
CA LYS A 329 19.03 -2.80 -5.05
C LYS A 329 20.02 -1.71 -4.68
N GLU A 330 20.12 -0.66 -5.50
CA GLU A 330 21.01 0.49 -5.23
C GLU A 330 20.66 1.16 -3.89
N LYS A 331 19.37 1.31 -3.58
CA LYS A 331 18.91 1.84 -2.28
C LYS A 331 19.30 0.94 -1.12
N LEU A 332 19.19 -0.39 -1.26
CA LEU A 332 19.60 -1.36 -0.24
C LEU A 332 21.11 -1.38 -0.03
N GLU A 333 21.90 -1.31 -1.10
CA GLU A 333 23.36 -1.21 -1.01
C GLU A 333 23.81 0.07 -0.31
N LYS A 334 23.09 1.18 -0.53
CA LYS A 334 23.31 2.43 0.21
C LYS A 334 23.02 2.26 1.69
N LEU A 335 21.85 1.72 2.04
CA LEU A 335 21.46 1.42 3.41
C LEU A 335 22.48 0.51 4.12
N ALA A 336 22.95 -0.55 3.46
CA ALA A 336 23.91 -1.50 4.03
C ALA A 336 25.25 -0.86 4.44
N LYS A 337 25.63 0.24 3.77
CA LYS A 337 26.84 1.02 4.04
C LYS A 337 26.66 2.05 5.16
N GLU A 338 25.43 2.33 5.58
CA GLU A 338 25.16 3.31 6.64
C GLU A 338 25.59 2.77 8.03
N GLU A 339 26.22 3.63 8.84
CA GLU A 339 26.67 3.24 10.18
C GLU A 339 25.51 2.81 11.09
N CYS A 340 24.33 3.44 10.94
CA CYS A 340 23.15 3.17 11.76
C CYS A 340 22.62 1.74 11.63
N ILE A 341 22.83 1.07 10.48
CA ILE A 341 22.42 -0.33 10.32
C ILE A 341 23.51 -1.31 10.76
N SER A 342 24.78 -0.89 10.89
CA SER A 342 25.93 -1.79 11.08
C SER A 342 25.83 -2.70 12.32
N GLY A 343 25.21 -2.25 13.40
CA GLY A 343 24.92 -3.03 14.62
C GLY A 343 23.45 -3.46 14.77
N HIS A 344 22.59 -3.16 13.79
CA HIS A 344 21.16 -3.41 13.88
C HIS A 344 20.78 -4.81 13.38
N LYS A 345 19.80 -5.46 14.02
CA LYS A 345 19.33 -6.80 13.65
C LYS A 345 18.81 -6.92 12.20
N LEU A 346 18.33 -5.81 11.63
CA LEU A 346 17.88 -5.76 10.23
C LEU A 346 19.03 -5.85 9.22
N LYS A 347 20.28 -5.63 9.62
CA LYS A 347 21.45 -5.74 8.72
C LYS A 347 21.52 -7.09 8.05
N LYS A 348 21.30 -8.17 8.83
CA LYS A 348 21.32 -9.53 8.30
C LYS A 348 20.28 -9.73 7.19
N ILE A 349 19.10 -9.12 7.30
CA ILE A 349 18.07 -9.18 6.25
C ILE A 349 18.58 -8.53 4.97
N VAL A 350 19.14 -7.31 5.07
CA VAL A 350 19.65 -6.55 3.93
C VAL A 350 20.81 -7.31 3.27
N ASP A 351 21.77 -7.78 4.07
CA ASP A 351 22.94 -8.53 3.58
C ASP A 351 22.53 -9.85 2.91
N ASP A 352 21.59 -10.60 3.50
CA ASP A 352 21.07 -11.85 2.93
C ASP A 352 20.39 -11.60 1.57
N VAL A 353 19.58 -10.53 1.46
CA VAL A 353 18.92 -10.16 0.19
C VAL A 353 19.95 -9.75 -0.86
N LEU A 354 20.91 -8.90 -0.51
CA LEU A 354 21.95 -8.42 -1.45
C LEU A 354 22.87 -9.56 -1.92
N LYS A 355 23.19 -10.52 -1.03
CA LYS A 355 24.01 -11.69 -1.38
C LYS A 355 23.38 -12.57 -2.46
N ASN A 356 22.05 -12.65 -2.50
CA ASN A 356 21.31 -13.40 -3.52
C ASN A 356 21.29 -12.70 -4.89
N PHE A 357 21.70 -11.42 -4.96
CA PHE A 357 21.76 -10.64 -6.19
C PHE A 357 23.10 -9.88 -6.32
N PRO A 358 24.24 -10.57 -6.56
CA PRO A 358 25.50 -9.89 -6.84
C PRO A 358 25.41 -9.04 -8.12
N GLN A 359 26.30 -8.05 -8.30
CA GLN A 359 26.23 -6.96 -9.29
C GLN A 359 26.13 -7.34 -10.79
N ASN A 360 26.03 -8.61 -11.15
CA ASN A 360 25.80 -9.07 -12.50
C ASN A 360 24.46 -9.81 -12.58
N ILE A 361 23.40 -9.10 -13.00
CA ILE A 361 22.37 -9.77 -13.80
C ILE A 361 23.02 -9.88 -15.19
N ASP A 362 23.78 -10.95 -15.39
CA ASP A 362 24.16 -11.35 -16.73
C ASP A 362 22.84 -11.64 -17.46
N THR A 363 22.59 -10.94 -18.56
CA THR A 363 21.34 -11.05 -19.32
C THR A 363 21.23 -12.38 -20.07
N ASN A 364 22.14 -13.32 -19.79
CA ASN A 364 22.18 -14.64 -20.39
C ASN A 364 22.13 -15.74 -19.33
N ASN A 365 20.94 -16.34 -19.26
CA ASN A 365 20.61 -17.68 -18.81
C ASN A 365 20.12 -17.87 -17.35
N PRO A 366 18.99 -18.60 -17.14
CA PRO A 366 18.40 -18.82 -15.83
C PRO A 366 18.91 -20.13 -15.22
N GLU A 367 19.18 -20.13 -13.92
CA GLU A 367 19.10 -21.37 -13.14
C GLU A 367 18.08 -21.20 -12.01
N THR A 368 17.03 -21.98 -12.17
CA THR A 368 15.98 -22.31 -11.24
C THR A 368 16.56 -23.03 -10.03
N ASN A 369 16.28 -22.52 -8.83
CA ASN A 369 16.24 -23.36 -7.63
C ASN A 369 14.85 -23.20 -7.01
N ASN A 370 13.94 -24.05 -7.46
CA ASN A 370 12.65 -24.31 -6.83
C ASN A 370 12.74 -25.71 -6.20
N PRO A 371 12.37 -25.91 -4.92
CA PRO A 371 12.25 -27.25 -4.38
C PRO A 371 10.96 -27.90 -4.92
N GLU A 372 11.17 -28.93 -5.73
CA GLU A 372 10.29 -30.03 -6.15
C GLU A 372 8.78 -29.92 -5.85
N THR A 373 7.95 -29.88 -6.90
CA THR A 373 6.77 -30.74 -6.99
C THR A 373 6.70 -31.39 -8.38
N ASN A 374 6.68 -32.73 -8.38
CA ASN A 374 6.62 -33.59 -9.56
C ASN A 374 5.31 -33.43 -10.35
N ASN A 375 5.40 -33.18 -11.66
CA ASN A 375 4.56 -33.88 -12.66
C ASN A 375 5.07 -33.69 -14.10
N PRO A 376 4.76 -34.65 -15.02
CA PRO A 376 5.58 -34.95 -16.19
C PRO A 376 5.27 -34.10 -17.42
N GLU A 377 6.33 -33.99 -18.22
CA GLU A 377 6.51 -33.35 -19.52
C GLU A 377 5.36 -33.47 -20.52
N THR A 378 5.09 -32.37 -21.24
CA THR A 378 4.68 -32.43 -22.65
C THR A 378 5.48 -31.41 -23.48
N ASN A 379 6.15 -31.94 -24.49
CA ASN A 379 6.97 -31.25 -25.48
C ASN A 379 6.21 -30.19 -26.28
N ASN A 380 6.85 -29.05 -26.56
CA ASN A 380 6.67 -28.35 -27.83
C ASN A 380 7.94 -27.58 -28.25
N PRO A 381 8.22 -27.46 -29.56
CA PRO A 381 9.52 -27.09 -30.09
C PRO A 381 9.71 -25.57 -30.17
N GLU A 382 10.95 -25.15 -29.92
CA GLU A 382 11.47 -23.79 -30.13
C GLU A 382 11.26 -23.32 -31.58
N THR A 383 10.96 -22.03 -31.78
CA THR A 383 11.67 -21.20 -32.77
C THR A 383 11.32 -19.71 -32.66
N ASN A 384 12.41 -18.93 -32.64
CA ASN A 384 12.58 -17.58 -33.21
C ASN A 384 12.10 -16.35 -32.40
N ASN A 385 13.07 -15.91 -31.60
CA ASN A 385 13.21 -14.64 -30.91
C ASN A 385 13.21 -13.42 -31.87
N PRO A 386 12.51 -12.34 -31.49
CA PRO A 386 13.01 -10.98 -31.68
C PRO A 386 13.26 -10.34 -30.30
N GLU A 387 14.43 -9.71 -30.17
CA GLU A 387 14.91 -8.97 -29.00
C GLU A 387 13.80 -8.17 -28.28
N THR A 388 13.55 -8.47 -27.00
CA THR A 388 12.82 -7.56 -26.09
C THR A 388 13.33 -7.72 -24.65
N ASN A 389 13.55 -6.59 -23.98
CA ASN A 389 13.82 -6.46 -22.54
C ASN A 389 12.87 -7.37 -21.75
N ASN A 390 13.41 -8.41 -21.12
CA ASN A 390 12.70 -9.52 -20.45
C ASN A 390 11.40 -9.12 -19.72
N PRO A 391 10.26 -9.03 -20.44
CA PRO A 391 9.02 -8.48 -19.89
C PRO A 391 8.38 -9.48 -18.93
N ASP A 392 8.57 -10.77 -19.17
CA ASP A 392 7.95 -11.85 -18.42
C ASP A 392 8.46 -11.91 -16.98
N ILE A 393 9.76 -11.72 -16.75
CA ILE A 393 10.33 -11.68 -15.38
C ILE A 393 9.84 -10.44 -14.63
N GLN A 394 9.74 -9.29 -15.30
CA GLN A 394 9.27 -8.06 -14.68
C GLN A 394 7.76 -8.14 -14.37
N ALA A 395 6.96 -8.67 -15.30
CA ALA A 395 5.52 -8.88 -15.14
C ALA A 395 5.24 -9.89 -14.02
N GLU A 396 5.97 -11.01 -13.95
CA GLU A 396 5.84 -12.01 -12.88
C GLU A 396 6.20 -11.41 -11.52
N ALA A 397 7.28 -10.63 -11.43
CA ALA A 397 7.68 -9.99 -10.18
C ALA A 397 6.66 -8.93 -9.70
N GLN A 398 6.13 -8.14 -10.63
CA GLN A 398 5.06 -7.18 -10.33
C GLN A 398 3.77 -7.88 -9.89
N LEU A 399 3.41 -8.98 -10.57
CA LEU A 399 2.29 -9.84 -10.22
C LEU A 399 2.45 -10.39 -8.79
N TRP A 400 3.63 -10.92 -8.45
CA TRP A 400 3.90 -11.42 -7.10
C TRP A 400 3.78 -10.33 -6.04
N LEU A 401 4.40 -9.16 -6.27
CA LEU A 401 4.35 -8.03 -5.34
C LEU A 401 2.93 -7.57 -5.10
N TRP A 402 2.06 -7.66 -6.10
CA TRP A 402 0.66 -7.34 -5.94
C TRP A 402 -0.14 -8.44 -5.24
N GLN A 403 0.05 -9.70 -5.61
CA GLN A 403 -0.62 -10.85 -4.96
C GLN A 403 -0.28 -10.87 -3.46
N ASN A 404 0.91 -10.37 -3.14
CA ASN A 404 1.43 -10.20 -1.79
C ASN A 404 1.49 -8.73 -1.38
N PHE A 405 0.71 -7.83 -1.98
CA PHE A 405 0.74 -6.38 -1.65
C PHE A 405 0.42 -6.16 -0.18
N ALA A 406 -0.49 -6.98 0.32
CA ALA A 406 -0.81 -7.05 1.73
C ALA A 406 0.45 -7.29 2.60
N TRP A 407 1.39 -8.12 2.15
CA TRP A 407 2.68 -8.30 2.81
C TRP A 407 3.64 -7.13 2.58
N VAL A 408 3.64 -6.51 1.40
CA VAL A 408 4.47 -5.32 1.09
C VAL A 408 4.08 -4.15 2.00
N GLU A 409 2.81 -3.74 1.96
CA GLU A 409 2.25 -2.70 2.82
C GLU A 409 2.35 -3.09 4.29
N GLY A 410 1.93 -4.31 4.63
CA GLY A 410 2.05 -4.93 5.95
C GLY A 410 3.44 -4.76 6.57
N SER A 411 4.48 -5.06 5.80
CA SER A 411 5.87 -4.98 6.25
C SER A 411 6.31 -3.54 6.45
N ALA A 412 6.05 -2.65 5.49
CA ALA A 412 6.37 -1.22 5.62
C ALA A 412 5.67 -0.59 6.83
N SER A 413 4.41 -0.97 7.09
CA SER A 413 3.64 -0.50 8.22
C SER A 413 4.12 -1.04 9.55
N ALA A 414 4.46 -2.33 9.62
CA ALA A 414 5.03 -2.93 10.82
C ALA A 414 6.38 -2.30 11.17
N LEU A 415 7.25 -2.10 10.17
CA LEU A 415 8.54 -1.43 10.35
C LEU A 415 8.36 0.03 10.78
N SER A 416 7.45 0.79 10.15
CA SER A 416 7.15 2.18 10.54
C SER A 416 6.62 2.25 11.97
N PHE A 417 5.74 1.32 12.35
CA PHE A 417 5.24 1.20 13.72
C PHE A 417 6.37 0.91 14.72
N LEU A 418 7.28 -0.03 14.41
CA LEU A 418 8.42 -0.33 15.27
C LEU A 418 9.35 0.88 15.43
N ALA A 419 9.54 1.67 14.37
CA ALA A 419 10.27 2.93 14.42
C ALA A 419 9.60 3.94 15.37
N ASP A 420 8.30 4.18 15.19
CA ASP A 420 7.54 5.10 16.04
C ASP A 420 7.50 4.62 17.49
N LEU A 421 7.34 3.31 17.71
CA LEU A 421 7.33 2.69 19.03
C LEU A 421 8.69 2.86 19.72
N SER A 422 9.80 2.60 19.03
CA SER A 422 11.17 2.86 19.55
C SER A 422 11.31 4.32 19.97
N GLU A 423 10.88 5.28 19.14
CA GLU A 423 10.98 6.71 19.49
C GLU A 423 10.14 7.10 20.70
N VAL A 424 8.88 6.63 20.76
CA VAL A 424 8.00 6.83 21.93
C VAL A 424 8.72 6.29 23.16
N LEU A 425 9.10 5.01 23.11
CA LEU A 425 9.73 4.32 24.22
C LEU A 425 11.01 5.05 24.68
N ARG A 426 11.91 5.42 23.76
CA ARG A 426 13.13 6.17 24.04
C ARG A 426 12.89 7.52 24.69
N TYR A 427 11.87 8.26 24.24
CA TYR A 427 11.52 9.56 24.81
C TYR A 427 11.04 9.43 26.28
N PHE A 428 10.33 8.35 26.60
CA PHE A 428 9.68 8.19 27.90
C PHE A 428 10.49 7.36 28.91
N ASP A 429 11.20 6.33 28.46
CA ASP A 429 11.96 5.40 29.31
C ASP A 429 13.08 4.74 28.48
N GLN A 430 14.31 5.14 28.77
CA GLN A 430 15.51 4.75 28.04
C GLN A 430 15.73 3.23 27.98
N HIS A 431 15.15 2.47 28.91
CA HIS A 431 15.30 1.03 28.91
C HIS A 431 14.43 0.29 27.89
N TYR A 432 13.34 0.91 27.42
CA TYR A 432 12.50 0.30 26.40
C TYR A 432 13.06 0.43 24.99
N ASP A 433 13.86 1.46 24.73
CA ASP A 433 14.58 1.60 23.46
C ASP A 433 15.52 0.40 23.24
N GLU A 434 16.19 -0.07 24.29
CA GLU A 434 17.03 -1.29 24.23
C GLU A 434 16.24 -2.54 23.80
N MET A 435 14.92 -2.58 24.04
CA MET A 435 14.08 -3.73 23.64
C MET A 435 13.77 -3.71 22.15
N THR A 436 13.52 -2.53 21.58
CA THR A 436 13.07 -2.37 20.19
C THR A 436 14.22 -2.11 19.23
N GLY A 437 15.32 -1.50 19.69
CA GLY A 437 16.45 -1.06 18.87
C GLY A 437 16.21 0.31 18.23
N GLU A 438 17.19 0.81 17.48
CA GLU A 438 17.11 2.14 16.88
C GLU A 438 15.98 2.29 15.85
N ALA A 439 15.23 3.40 15.93
CA ALA A 439 14.12 3.69 15.03
C ALA A 439 14.52 3.89 13.56
N LEU A 440 15.68 4.51 13.30
CA LEU A 440 16.09 4.93 11.95
C LEU A 440 16.21 3.74 10.98
N PRO A 441 16.92 2.63 11.30
CA PRO A 441 16.98 1.46 10.43
C PRO A 441 15.61 0.90 10.01
N TYR A 442 14.64 0.84 10.93
CA TYR A 442 13.28 0.41 10.59
C TYR A 442 12.61 1.36 9.61
N ARG A 443 12.75 2.66 9.85
CA ARG A 443 12.16 3.74 9.05
C ARG A 443 12.74 3.77 7.63
N VAL A 444 14.05 3.59 7.48
CA VAL A 444 14.70 3.51 6.16
C VAL A 444 14.22 2.26 5.41
N LEU A 445 14.22 1.10 6.07
CA LEU A 445 13.80 -0.14 5.41
C LEU A 445 12.32 -0.12 5.03
N ALA A 446 11.45 0.43 5.89
CA ALA A 446 10.06 0.70 5.56
C ALA A 446 9.96 1.57 4.30
N TRP A 447 10.82 2.59 4.19
CA TRP A 447 10.79 3.50 3.06
C TRP A 447 11.19 2.85 1.74
N ILE A 448 12.19 1.96 1.80
CA ILE A 448 12.59 1.16 0.64
C ILE A 448 11.44 0.26 0.20
N ILE A 449 10.70 -0.35 1.15
CA ILE A 449 9.59 -1.26 0.85
C ILE A 449 8.37 -0.51 0.31
N TYR A 450 7.97 0.59 0.95
CA TYR A 450 6.84 1.38 0.49
C TYR A 450 7.04 2.87 0.78
N ASP A 451 7.33 3.60 -0.29
CA ASP A 451 7.87 4.94 -0.20
C ASP A 451 6.84 5.97 0.31
N GLN A 452 5.63 5.89 -0.25
CA GLN A 452 4.53 6.80 0.03
C GLN A 452 3.97 6.60 1.43
N TYR A 453 3.75 5.35 1.82
CA TYR A 453 3.18 5.03 3.12
C TYR A 453 4.13 5.43 4.26
N THR A 454 5.43 5.18 4.09
CA THR A 454 6.43 5.59 5.09
C THR A 454 6.54 7.12 5.19
N LEU A 455 6.36 7.84 4.09
CA LEU A 455 6.34 9.31 4.09
C LEU A 455 5.12 9.88 4.80
N GLU A 456 3.94 9.31 4.54
CA GLU A 456 2.71 9.63 5.25
C GLU A 456 2.88 9.37 6.75
N ARG A 457 3.42 8.20 7.12
CA ARG A 457 3.76 7.85 8.50
C ARG A 457 4.75 8.82 9.12
N LEU A 458 5.86 9.11 8.46
CA LEU A 458 6.90 10.03 8.95
C LEU A 458 6.32 11.40 9.29
N TYR A 459 5.45 11.92 8.42
CA TYR A 459 4.79 13.20 8.60
C TYR A 459 3.80 13.17 9.77
N GLN A 460 3.10 12.05 9.92
CA GLN A 460 2.13 11.79 10.97
C GLN A 460 2.77 11.34 12.29
N THR A 461 4.07 10.98 12.29
CA THR A 461 4.80 10.52 13.47
C THR A 461 4.77 11.63 14.51
N PRO A 462 4.02 11.46 15.59
CA PRO A 462 3.73 12.55 16.48
C PRO A 462 4.86 12.75 17.52
N THR A 463 5.78 11.79 17.65
CA THR A 463 7.01 11.88 18.45
C THR A 463 8.09 12.77 17.85
N LEU A 464 8.13 12.91 16.52
CA LEU A 464 9.12 13.75 15.87
C LEU A 464 8.68 15.21 15.90
N SER A 465 9.56 16.09 16.36
CA SER A 465 9.40 17.51 16.08
C SER A 465 9.46 17.77 14.57
N GLU A 466 8.91 18.88 14.12
CA GLU A 466 8.97 19.29 12.72
C GLU A 466 10.41 19.31 12.19
N LYS A 467 11.36 19.77 13.02
CA LYS A 467 12.79 19.78 12.70
C LYS A 467 13.37 18.38 12.52
N GLU A 468 12.97 17.43 13.37
CA GLU A 468 13.42 16.04 13.28
C GLU A 468 12.79 15.33 12.09
N ARG A 469 11.50 15.54 11.80
CA ARG A 469 10.85 15.03 10.57
C ARG A 469 11.60 15.50 9.33
N LYS A 470 11.91 16.80 9.22
CA LYS A 470 12.69 17.35 8.10
C LYS A 470 14.10 16.75 8.02
N LYS A 471 14.78 16.58 9.16
CA LYS A 471 16.12 15.98 9.22
C LYS A 471 16.09 14.53 8.74
N GLU A 472 15.15 13.76 9.24
CA GLU A 472 15.03 12.35 8.91
C GLU A 472 14.64 12.18 7.45
N PHE A 473 13.68 12.97 6.97
CA PHE A 473 13.32 12.98 5.56
C PHE A 473 14.50 13.31 4.64
N LYS A 474 15.35 14.29 4.98
CA LYS A 474 16.54 14.62 4.18
C LYS A 474 17.54 13.47 4.07
N LYS A 475 17.75 12.70 5.15
CA LYS A 475 18.63 11.52 5.09
C LYS A 475 18.06 10.46 4.16
N LEU A 476 16.75 10.29 4.28
CA LEU A 476 15.96 9.30 3.60
C LEU A 476 15.92 9.64 2.06
N SER A 477 15.78 10.92 1.69
CA SER A 477 15.35 11.40 0.34
C SER A 477 16.47 11.65 -0.66
N LEU A 478 17.71 11.47 -0.23
CA LEU A 478 18.91 11.40 -1.05
C LEU A 478 19.26 9.94 -1.31
#